data_AF-A0A2Z6U9Y7-F1
#
_entry.id   AF-A0A2Z6U9Y7-F1
#
_cell.length_a   1.000
_cell.length_b   1.000
_cell.length_c   1.000
_cell.angle_alpha   90.00
_cell.angle_beta   90.00
_cell.angle_gamma   90.00
#
_symmetry.space_group_name_H-M   'P 1'
#
loop_
_entity.id
_entity.type
_entity.pdbx_description
1 polymer ?
#
loop_
_entity_poly.entity_id
_entity_poly.type
_entity_poly.pdbx_seq_one_letter_code
_entity_poly.pdbx_strand_id
1 'polypeptide(L)'
;MDLRDFKVCLLACFSMFVFSRVAIAQDQTFQTSAPVHSPSTLFLIELEENTNTDKRATTKNWNAAMYELGSILFLGKAAYLAGGDTITRDFDYELEGNELEYFHDRLFTKEYLKLDDNTKGMNWGHAYAGMIYHQAFRNHNFSFYESTLATIATSTAWEVLFEYKEVVSINDQVFTPYGGIVLGESFFQISELLETKEGWIPSAFGILFNPAKSIRSWMGYQQAPRFSRSNTVDVFDVYAGYTNSHHANRARNSQILTLGITTSVDSRKGNYDSFKYTPTLVEVVSEFGFSSEGFEDFRLHSQVLLGGYYYQSSDFDNPRFSKPSKTEKASAANIRHSAWEKQVFLGPSMGIEYNSMGADRDTQDFYATANLIGLDGGLALRKINVDHKAIELRFRANAFVDFAMVKPFADNAIENVRDFYWNTKSSLWENAYAYALGHTAFASFELNYQQWALGLHAKMHRWDSIDNKKIERFRDWNPNVKDLDLKDKRDILKLMISYAPSSAWKISINFEKIHRSGKMIGIDQPDFFAQASDTETRTSVIASYRY
;
A
#
# COMPACT_ATOMS: atom_id res chain seq x y z
N MET A 1 -2.61 -12.65 17.91
CA MET A 1 -3.63 -12.19 16.95
C MET A 1 -4.71 -13.26 16.87
N ASP A 2 -5.99 -12.98 17.18
CA ASP A 2 -7.02 -14.01 17.05
C ASP A 2 -7.22 -14.29 15.55
N LEU A 3 -6.82 -15.48 15.12
CA LEU A 3 -6.93 -15.96 13.74
C LEU A 3 -8.39 -15.95 13.23
N ARG A 4 -9.38 -15.66 14.10
CA ARG A 4 -10.80 -15.50 13.75
C ARG A 4 -11.08 -14.23 12.93
N ASP A 5 -10.46 -13.10 13.26
CA ASP A 5 -10.75 -11.82 12.57
C ASP A 5 -10.12 -11.80 11.16
N PHE A 6 -8.90 -12.34 11.04
CA PHE A 6 -8.26 -12.55 9.75
C PHE A 6 -9.01 -13.59 8.91
N LYS A 7 -9.59 -14.63 9.54
CA LYS A 7 -10.44 -15.61 8.86
C LYS A 7 -11.71 -14.99 8.29
N VAL A 8 -12.33 -13.98 8.89
CA VAL A 8 -13.53 -13.36 8.31
C VAL A 8 -13.18 -12.58 7.03
N CYS A 9 -12.09 -11.79 7.05
CA CYS A 9 -11.57 -11.13 5.84
C CYS A 9 -11.06 -12.13 4.78
N LEU A 10 -10.33 -13.17 5.19
CA LEU A 10 -9.82 -14.18 4.25
C LEU A 10 -10.92 -15.12 3.74
N LEU A 11 -11.92 -15.51 4.55
CA LEU A 11 -13.06 -16.32 4.10
C LEU A 11 -13.98 -15.53 3.19
N ALA A 12 -14.14 -14.22 3.36
CA ALA A 12 -14.85 -13.41 2.36
C ALA A 12 -14.15 -13.46 0.98
N CYS A 13 -12.82 -13.58 0.95
CA CYS A 13 -12.06 -13.83 -0.29
C CYS A 13 -12.02 -15.30 -0.72
N PHE A 14 -11.95 -16.25 0.22
CA PHE A 14 -11.79 -17.69 -0.06
C PHE A 14 -13.11 -18.42 -0.33
N SER A 15 -14.25 -17.90 0.13
CA SER A 15 -15.57 -18.54 -0.09
C SER A 15 -16.05 -18.47 -1.55
N MET A 16 -15.34 -17.77 -2.43
CA MET A 16 -15.53 -17.86 -3.89
C MET A 16 -14.91 -19.12 -4.53
N PHE A 17 -14.20 -19.99 -3.78
CA PHE A 17 -13.28 -20.99 -4.36
C PHE A 17 -13.70 -22.46 -4.33
N VAL A 18 -14.99 -22.79 -4.30
CA VAL A 18 -15.41 -24.20 -4.48
C VAL A 18 -16.63 -24.31 -5.38
N PHE A 19 -16.43 -24.66 -6.66
CA PHE A 19 -16.99 -25.87 -7.29
C PHE A 19 -16.69 -25.93 -8.81
N SER A 20 -15.96 -26.99 -9.18
CA SER A 20 -16.04 -27.84 -10.38
C SER A 20 -16.14 -27.26 -11.80
N ARG A 21 -15.18 -27.71 -12.61
CA ARG A 21 -15.20 -27.79 -14.09
C ARG A 21 -16.54 -28.30 -14.64
N VAL A 22 -17.08 -27.57 -15.61
CA VAL A 22 -17.82 -28.16 -16.75
C VAL A 22 -17.28 -27.51 -18.01
N ALA A 23 -16.75 -28.34 -18.90
CA ALA A 23 -16.28 -27.92 -20.21
C ALA A 23 -17.45 -27.45 -21.07
N ILE A 24 -17.34 -26.28 -21.69
CA ILE A 24 -18.18 -25.88 -22.82
C ILE A 24 -17.25 -25.44 -23.94
N ALA A 25 -17.15 -26.28 -24.96
CA ALA A 25 -16.69 -25.88 -26.28
C ALA A 25 -17.82 -25.12 -26.97
N GLN A 26 -17.56 -23.94 -27.52
CA GLN A 26 -18.30 -23.46 -28.69
C GLN A 26 -17.58 -22.34 -29.45
N ASP A 27 -17.29 -22.70 -30.70
CA ASP A 27 -17.14 -21.96 -31.97
C ASP A 27 -16.72 -20.49 -31.99
N GLN A 28 -15.62 -20.28 -32.72
CA GLN A 28 -15.29 -19.07 -33.44
C GLN A 28 -16.19 -18.91 -34.67
N THR A 29 -16.82 -17.76 -34.89
CA THR A 29 -17.11 -17.27 -36.25
C THR A 29 -17.09 -15.75 -36.37
N PHE A 30 -16.14 -15.30 -37.18
CA PHE A 30 -16.19 -14.29 -38.25
C PHE A 30 -16.62 -12.82 -38.02
N GLN A 31 -15.70 -11.95 -38.48
CA GLN A 31 -15.80 -10.52 -38.74
C GLN A 31 -16.87 -10.15 -39.77
N THR A 32 -17.36 -8.90 -39.74
CA THR A 32 -17.34 -7.98 -40.90
C THR A 32 -17.63 -6.52 -40.48
N SER A 33 -17.11 -5.61 -41.29
CA SER A 33 -16.97 -4.15 -41.11
C SER A 33 -17.93 -3.33 -41.99
N ALA A 34 -18.29 -2.10 -41.59
CA ALA A 34 -18.33 -0.89 -42.44
C ALA A 34 -18.71 0.40 -41.65
N PRO A 35 -18.27 1.61 -42.07
CA PRO A 35 -18.40 2.87 -41.32
C PRO A 35 -19.44 3.85 -41.90
N VAL A 36 -19.92 4.81 -41.08
CA VAL A 36 -20.69 6.00 -41.54
C VAL A 36 -20.22 7.25 -40.77
N HIS A 37 -20.02 8.36 -41.50
CA HIS A 37 -19.45 9.63 -41.03
C HIS A 37 -20.49 10.72 -40.68
N SER A 38 -20.31 11.33 -39.48
CA SER A 38 -20.41 12.78 -39.08
C SER A 38 -21.75 13.55 -39.15
N PRO A 39 -21.89 14.79 -38.57
CA PRO A 39 -21.13 15.48 -37.51
C PRO A 39 -22.03 16.22 -36.46
N SER A 40 -21.49 16.55 -35.27
CA SER A 40 -21.71 17.87 -34.62
C SER A 40 -20.88 18.03 -33.34
N THR A 41 -20.10 19.11 -33.33
CA THR A 41 -19.09 19.53 -32.37
C THR A 41 -19.68 20.13 -31.10
N LEU A 42 -19.23 19.70 -29.92
CA LEU A 42 -19.22 20.51 -28.69
C LEU A 42 -18.03 20.06 -27.81
N PHE A 43 -17.29 21.04 -27.30
CA PHE A 43 -16.00 20.92 -26.61
C PHE A 43 -15.95 19.79 -25.53
N LEU A 44 -15.11 18.78 -25.78
CA LEU A 44 -14.61 17.83 -24.79
C LEU A 44 -13.10 17.76 -24.93
N ILE A 45 -12.40 17.98 -23.82
CA ILE A 45 -10.94 17.82 -23.73
C ILE A 45 -10.70 16.30 -23.70
N GLU A 46 -10.28 15.76 -24.84
CA GLU A 46 -9.99 14.35 -25.02
C GLU A 46 -8.62 14.03 -24.41
N LEU A 47 -8.62 13.24 -23.33
CA LEU A 47 -7.41 12.65 -22.76
C LEU A 47 -6.90 11.57 -23.73
N GLU A 48 -5.90 11.88 -24.55
CA GLU A 48 -5.27 10.90 -25.45
C GLU A 48 -4.47 9.84 -24.66
N GLU A 49 -5.15 8.78 -24.25
CA GLU A 49 -4.53 7.47 -24.00
C GLU A 49 -4.27 6.78 -25.36
N ASN A 50 -3.02 6.82 -25.80
CA ASN A 50 -2.37 5.95 -26.81
C ASN A 50 -3.27 5.45 -27.98
N THR A 51 -3.25 6.18 -29.09
CA THR A 51 -4.07 5.99 -30.30
C THR A 51 -3.69 4.80 -31.21
N ASN A 52 -3.03 3.75 -30.69
CA ASN A 52 -2.68 2.56 -31.49
C ASN A 52 -3.03 1.20 -30.88
N THR A 53 -3.86 1.16 -29.85
CA THR A 53 -4.57 -0.05 -29.44
C THR A 53 -6.04 0.04 -29.87
N ASP A 54 -6.56 -1.07 -30.38
CA ASP A 54 -7.90 -1.23 -30.94
C ASP A 54 -8.97 -0.45 -30.15
N LYS A 55 -9.68 0.50 -30.79
CA LYS A 55 -10.61 1.45 -30.12
C LYS A 55 -11.74 0.79 -29.31
N ARG A 56 -11.95 -0.53 -29.45
CA ARG A 56 -12.88 -1.31 -28.62
C ARG A 56 -12.32 -1.68 -27.24
N ALA A 57 -11.01 -1.69 -27.03
CA ALA A 57 -10.38 -2.16 -25.80
C ALA A 57 -10.32 -1.10 -24.68
N THR A 58 -10.64 0.17 -24.98
CA THR A 58 -10.45 1.31 -24.06
C THR A 58 -11.76 1.98 -23.62
N THR A 59 -12.93 1.51 -24.06
CA THR A 59 -14.21 2.10 -23.64
C THR A 59 -14.54 1.72 -22.20
N LYS A 60 -14.89 2.71 -21.37
CA LYS A 60 -15.37 2.53 -19.98
C LYS A 60 -16.65 1.71 -19.97
N ASN A 61 -16.72 0.69 -19.12
CA ASN A 61 -17.92 -0.14 -18.95
C ASN A 61 -18.56 0.11 -17.59
N TRP A 62 -19.45 1.12 -17.53
CA TRP A 62 -20.17 1.48 -16.31
C TRP A 62 -21.02 0.34 -15.76
N ASN A 63 -21.74 -0.38 -16.62
CA ASN A 63 -22.62 -1.46 -16.17
C ASN A 63 -21.82 -2.57 -15.50
N ALA A 64 -20.73 -3.02 -16.12
CA ALA A 64 -19.89 -4.06 -15.55
C ALA A 64 -19.20 -3.61 -14.25
N ALA A 65 -18.71 -2.36 -14.19
CA ALA A 65 -18.15 -1.80 -12.96
C ALA A 65 -19.19 -1.75 -11.82
N MET A 66 -20.42 -1.29 -12.11
CA MET A 66 -21.50 -1.22 -11.13
C MET A 66 -22.02 -2.60 -10.71
N TYR A 67 -22.03 -3.59 -11.59
CA TYR A 67 -22.36 -4.97 -11.23
C TYR A 67 -21.29 -5.60 -10.35
N GLU A 68 -20.01 -5.36 -10.65
CA GLU A 68 -18.89 -5.81 -9.81
C GLU A 68 -18.98 -5.16 -8.43
N LEU A 69 -19.09 -3.83 -8.37
CA LEU A 69 -19.28 -3.08 -7.12
C LEU A 69 -20.50 -3.55 -6.34
N GLY A 70 -21.66 -3.67 -7.00
CA GLY A 70 -22.90 -4.10 -6.37
C GLY A 70 -22.81 -5.51 -5.80
N SER A 71 -22.10 -6.42 -6.49
CA SER A 71 -21.84 -7.78 -5.97
C SER A 71 -20.96 -7.73 -4.73
N ILE A 72 -19.92 -6.90 -4.73
CA ILE A 72 -19.03 -6.71 -3.57
C ILE A 72 -19.81 -6.15 -2.39
N LEU A 73 -20.62 -5.11 -2.59
CA LEU A 73 -21.44 -4.49 -1.55
C LEU A 73 -22.50 -5.46 -1.01
N PHE A 74 -23.14 -6.24 -1.89
CA PHE A 74 -24.10 -7.26 -1.48
C PHE A 74 -23.44 -8.34 -0.60
N LEU A 75 -22.28 -8.86 -1.03
CA LEU A 75 -21.53 -9.85 -0.25
C LEU A 75 -21.04 -9.26 1.08
N GLY A 76 -20.54 -8.02 1.06
CA GLY A 76 -20.16 -7.29 2.27
C GLY A 76 -21.34 -7.17 3.22
N LYS A 77 -22.52 -6.77 2.73
CA LYS A 77 -23.70 -6.61 3.59
C LYS A 77 -24.22 -7.94 4.12
N ALA A 78 -24.13 -9.02 3.32
CA ALA A 78 -24.45 -10.36 3.78
C ALA A 78 -23.49 -10.82 4.89
N ALA A 79 -22.18 -10.58 4.73
CA ALA A 79 -21.18 -10.88 5.74
C ALA A 79 -21.39 -10.05 7.02
N TYR A 80 -21.72 -8.77 6.88
CA TYR A 80 -22.14 -7.90 7.96
C TYR A 80 -23.36 -8.51 8.68
N LEU A 81 -24.48 -8.74 8.00
CA LEU A 81 -25.67 -9.31 8.66
C LEU A 81 -25.43 -10.69 9.30
N ALA A 82 -24.50 -11.48 8.79
CA ALA A 82 -24.09 -12.76 9.38
C ALA A 82 -23.30 -12.62 10.69
N GLY A 83 -22.74 -11.44 11.00
CA GLY A 83 -22.08 -11.14 12.28
C GLY A 83 -23.03 -11.15 13.49
N GLY A 84 -24.33 -11.02 13.28
CA GLY A 84 -25.35 -11.23 14.33
C GLY A 84 -25.14 -10.33 15.56
N ASP A 85 -25.06 -10.93 16.74
CA ASP A 85 -25.00 -10.24 18.04
C ASP A 85 -23.75 -9.37 18.23
N THR A 86 -22.67 -9.60 17.47
CA THR A 86 -21.47 -8.75 17.58
C THR A 86 -21.71 -7.35 17.01
N ILE A 87 -22.62 -7.22 16.03
CA ILE A 87 -22.92 -5.97 15.35
C ILE A 87 -23.97 -5.17 16.08
N THR A 88 -24.92 -5.82 16.75
CA THR A 88 -25.88 -5.10 17.61
C THR A 88 -25.19 -4.41 18.77
N ARG A 89 -24.02 -4.92 19.20
CA ARG A 89 -23.13 -4.21 20.13
C ARG A 89 -22.69 -2.87 19.55
N ASP A 90 -22.55 -2.73 18.24
CA ASP A 90 -22.05 -1.52 17.60
C ASP A 90 -23.14 -0.52 17.18
N PHE A 91 -24.40 -0.77 17.52
CA PHE A 91 -25.46 0.19 17.26
C PHE A 91 -25.42 1.35 18.27
N ASP A 92 -25.22 2.55 17.75
CA ASP A 92 -25.20 3.81 18.50
C ASP A 92 -26.44 4.67 18.21
N TYR A 93 -27.13 4.40 17.10
CA TYR A 93 -28.28 5.18 16.63
C TYR A 93 -29.44 4.27 16.22
N GLU A 94 -30.66 4.76 16.46
CA GLU A 94 -31.88 4.21 15.89
C GLU A 94 -32.43 5.14 14.82
N LEU A 95 -33.11 4.57 13.83
CA LEU A 95 -33.76 5.37 12.80
C LEU A 95 -35.03 5.96 13.40
N GLU A 96 -34.96 7.22 13.83
CA GLU A 96 -36.07 7.96 14.42
C GLU A 96 -36.47 9.13 13.52
N GLY A 97 -37.77 9.37 13.37
CA GLY A 97 -38.28 10.54 12.63
C GLY A 97 -38.22 10.40 11.10
N ASN A 98 -37.82 11.47 10.42
CA ASN A 98 -37.80 11.53 8.95
C ASN A 98 -36.51 10.90 8.41
N GLU A 99 -36.64 9.85 7.60
CA GLU A 99 -35.50 9.13 7.00
C GLU A 99 -34.57 10.05 6.20
N LEU A 100 -35.11 10.98 5.41
CA LEU A 100 -34.31 11.88 4.59
C LEU A 100 -33.50 12.85 5.45
N GLU A 101 -34.09 13.37 6.52
CA GLU A 101 -33.42 14.23 7.50
C GLU A 101 -32.32 13.46 8.23
N TYR A 102 -32.61 12.22 8.68
CA TYR A 102 -31.64 11.35 9.32
C TYR A 102 -30.38 11.12 8.45
N PHE A 103 -30.55 10.72 7.19
CA PHE A 103 -29.42 10.49 6.29
C PHE A 103 -28.72 11.79 5.86
N HIS A 104 -29.46 12.90 5.75
CA HIS A 104 -28.86 14.22 5.54
C HIS A 104 -27.93 14.58 6.71
N ASP A 105 -28.38 14.38 7.93
CA ASP A 105 -27.61 14.75 9.11
C ASP A 105 -26.38 13.86 9.30
N ARG A 106 -26.48 12.56 8.98
CA ARG A 106 -25.31 11.66 8.91
C ARG A 106 -24.24 12.13 7.92
N LEU A 107 -24.62 12.77 6.81
CA LEU A 107 -23.69 13.25 5.79
C LEU A 107 -23.07 14.60 6.14
N PHE A 108 -23.84 15.51 6.75
CA PHE A 108 -23.46 16.93 6.82
C PHE A 108 -23.26 17.47 8.24
N THR A 109 -23.64 16.71 9.28
CA THR A 109 -23.44 17.12 10.66
C THR A 109 -22.25 16.40 11.29
N LYS A 110 -21.62 17.06 12.26
CA LYS A 110 -20.46 16.50 12.98
C LYS A 110 -20.84 15.54 14.11
N GLU A 111 -22.14 15.39 14.38
CA GLU A 111 -22.64 14.59 15.49
C GLU A 111 -22.36 13.10 15.28
N TYR A 112 -22.56 12.62 14.04
CA TYR A 112 -22.35 11.23 13.67
C TYR A 112 -20.87 10.88 13.41
N LEU A 113 -20.03 11.89 13.13
CA LEU A 113 -18.61 11.68 12.82
C LEU A 113 -17.80 11.36 14.08
N LYS A 114 -17.40 10.09 14.23
CA LYS A 114 -16.59 9.60 15.36
C LYS A 114 -15.45 8.71 14.87
N LEU A 115 -14.35 8.68 15.63
CA LEU A 115 -13.38 7.60 15.60
C LEU A 115 -14.02 6.41 16.33
N ASP A 116 -14.11 5.28 15.65
CA ASP A 116 -14.66 4.04 16.22
C ASP A 116 -13.66 3.34 17.16
N ASP A 117 -14.04 2.15 17.62
CA ASP A 117 -13.22 1.24 18.42
C ASP A 117 -13.02 -0.10 17.71
N ASN A 118 -12.92 -0.07 16.37
CA ASN A 118 -12.71 -1.26 15.55
C ASN A 118 -11.41 -2.02 15.94
N THR A 119 -11.39 -3.33 15.72
CA THR A 119 -10.14 -4.07 15.93
C THR A 119 -9.09 -3.67 14.87
N LYS A 120 -7.80 -3.88 15.18
CA LYS A 120 -6.69 -3.64 14.23
C LYS A 120 -6.91 -4.39 12.89
N GLY A 121 -7.45 -5.61 12.99
CA GLY A 121 -7.76 -6.45 11.83
C GLY A 121 -8.92 -5.91 11.02
N MET A 122 -9.97 -5.38 11.67
CA MET A 122 -11.11 -4.77 11.00
C MET A 122 -10.70 -3.52 10.22
N ASN A 123 -9.99 -2.57 10.87
CA ASN A 123 -9.45 -1.38 10.22
C ASN A 123 -8.55 -1.70 9.01
N TRP A 124 -7.76 -2.77 9.09
CA TRP A 124 -6.99 -3.26 7.95
C TRP A 124 -7.89 -3.86 6.84
N GLY A 125 -8.94 -4.57 7.23
CA GLY A 125 -9.98 -5.07 6.34
C GLY A 125 -10.66 -3.95 5.56
N HIS A 126 -10.89 -2.79 6.17
CA HIS A 126 -11.41 -1.59 5.49
C HIS A 126 -10.51 -1.13 4.34
N ALA A 127 -9.20 -1.06 4.54
CA ALA A 127 -8.26 -0.74 3.45
C ALA A 127 -8.32 -1.76 2.31
N TYR A 128 -8.50 -3.04 2.64
CA TYR A 128 -8.68 -4.09 1.64
C TYR A 128 -10.05 -4.02 0.93
N ALA A 129 -11.14 -3.68 1.64
CA ALA A 129 -12.45 -3.44 1.01
C ALA A 129 -12.36 -2.30 0.00
N GLY A 130 -11.72 -1.19 0.37
CA GLY A 130 -11.46 -0.07 -0.53
C GLY A 130 -10.61 -0.43 -1.74
N MET A 131 -9.65 -1.35 -1.59
CA MET A 131 -8.86 -1.88 -2.70
C MET A 131 -9.77 -2.57 -3.73
N ILE A 132 -10.71 -3.40 -3.27
CA ILE A 132 -11.68 -4.04 -4.17
C ILE A 132 -12.62 -3.01 -4.80
N TYR A 133 -13.10 -2.00 -4.05
CA TYR A 133 -13.93 -0.92 -4.62
C TYR A 133 -13.18 -0.16 -5.72
N HIS A 134 -11.90 0.15 -5.50
CA HIS A 134 -11.07 0.80 -6.50
C HIS A 134 -10.91 -0.07 -7.76
N GLN A 135 -10.60 -1.35 -7.56
CA GLN A 135 -10.43 -2.31 -8.65
C GLN A 135 -11.72 -2.59 -9.42
N ALA A 136 -12.89 -2.53 -8.78
CA ALA A 136 -14.19 -2.65 -9.45
C ALA A 136 -14.39 -1.61 -10.56
N PHE A 137 -13.65 -0.50 -10.55
CA PHE A 137 -13.63 0.46 -11.66
C PHE A 137 -12.37 0.30 -12.52
N ARG A 138 -11.19 0.05 -11.91
CA ARG A 138 -9.94 -0.16 -12.67
C ARG A 138 -10.00 -1.39 -13.59
N ASN A 139 -10.78 -2.41 -13.25
CA ASN A 139 -11.00 -3.59 -14.09
C ASN A 139 -11.87 -3.30 -15.34
N HIS A 140 -12.50 -2.12 -15.42
CA HIS A 140 -13.48 -1.74 -16.44
C HIS A 140 -13.16 -0.40 -17.13
N ASN A 141 -11.87 -0.16 -17.35
CA ASN A 141 -11.33 0.96 -18.14
C ASN A 141 -11.46 2.37 -17.53
N PHE A 142 -11.87 2.50 -16.26
CA PHE A 142 -11.83 3.79 -15.55
C PHE A 142 -10.40 4.22 -15.20
N SER A 143 -10.13 5.52 -15.25
CA SER A 143 -8.84 6.09 -14.83
C SER A 143 -8.65 5.98 -13.32
N PHE A 144 -7.40 6.18 -12.85
CA PHE A 144 -7.08 6.16 -11.43
C PHE A 144 -7.95 7.12 -10.60
N TYR A 145 -8.18 8.35 -11.05
CA TYR A 145 -8.99 9.31 -10.28
C TYR A 145 -10.48 9.03 -10.31
N GLU A 146 -10.99 8.50 -11.42
CA GLU A 146 -12.39 8.08 -11.48
C GLU A 146 -12.64 6.92 -10.51
N SER A 147 -11.74 5.94 -10.51
CA SER A 147 -11.76 4.85 -9.54
C SER A 147 -11.59 5.35 -8.11
N THR A 148 -10.73 6.36 -7.88
CA THR A 148 -10.56 7.02 -6.58
C THR A 148 -11.86 7.66 -6.10
N LEU A 149 -12.52 8.45 -6.94
CA LEU A 149 -13.79 9.09 -6.61
C LEU A 149 -14.86 8.04 -6.31
N ALA A 150 -14.90 6.96 -7.09
CA ALA A 150 -15.82 5.86 -6.83
C ALA A 150 -15.52 5.14 -5.51
N THR A 151 -14.25 4.91 -5.15
CA THR A 151 -13.86 4.33 -3.86
C THR A 151 -14.32 5.21 -2.69
N ILE A 152 -14.08 6.54 -2.77
CA ILE A 152 -14.52 7.49 -1.75
C ILE A 152 -16.05 7.46 -1.63
N ALA A 153 -16.76 7.61 -2.75
CA ALA A 153 -18.23 7.60 -2.75
C ALA A 153 -18.81 6.28 -2.20
N THR A 154 -18.18 5.15 -2.52
CA THR A 154 -18.58 3.83 -2.02
C THR A 154 -18.36 3.72 -0.53
N SER A 155 -17.19 4.15 -0.03
CA SER A 155 -16.89 4.16 1.41
C SER A 155 -17.87 5.05 2.16
N THR A 156 -18.17 6.25 1.66
CA THR A 156 -19.17 7.14 2.29
C THR A 156 -20.57 6.53 2.26
N ALA A 157 -20.96 5.91 1.15
CA ALA A 157 -22.25 5.22 1.05
C ALA A 157 -22.35 4.05 2.03
N TRP A 158 -21.25 3.32 2.26
CA TRP A 158 -21.17 2.23 3.23
C TRP A 158 -21.51 2.72 4.65
N GLU A 159 -20.76 3.68 5.17
CA GLU A 159 -20.97 4.24 6.52
C GLU A 159 -22.36 4.87 6.70
N VAL A 160 -22.82 5.59 5.67
CA VAL A 160 -24.05 6.38 5.78
C VAL A 160 -25.27 5.49 5.62
N LEU A 161 -25.28 4.56 4.67
CA LEU A 161 -26.47 3.80 4.27
C LEU A 161 -26.46 2.35 4.76
N PHE A 162 -25.32 1.68 4.73
CA PHE A 162 -25.22 0.26 5.08
C PHE A 162 -24.98 0.05 6.58
N GLU A 163 -24.21 0.93 7.21
CA GLU A 163 -23.96 1.00 8.66
C GLU A 163 -24.75 2.14 9.33
N TYR A 164 -25.98 2.35 8.84
CA TYR A 164 -26.84 3.47 9.24
C TYR A 164 -27.17 3.52 10.74
N LYS A 165 -26.89 2.48 11.53
CA LYS A 165 -27.08 2.45 12.99
C LYS A 165 -25.80 2.71 13.79
N GLU A 166 -24.65 2.76 13.12
CA GLU A 166 -23.35 2.97 13.75
C GLU A 166 -22.92 4.43 13.59
N VAL A 167 -21.83 4.83 14.25
CA VAL A 167 -21.16 6.10 13.93
C VAL A 167 -20.72 6.13 12.48
N VAL A 168 -20.62 7.33 11.89
CA VAL A 168 -19.91 7.50 10.63
C VAL A 168 -18.42 7.55 10.97
N SER A 169 -17.74 6.44 10.74
CA SER A 169 -16.37 6.22 11.21
C SER A 169 -15.36 7.09 10.47
N ILE A 170 -14.70 7.99 11.20
CA ILE A 170 -13.67 8.87 10.66
C ILE A 170 -12.48 8.04 10.18
N ASN A 171 -12.07 7.02 10.94
CA ASN A 171 -10.96 6.16 10.57
C ASN A 171 -11.31 5.29 9.35
N ASP A 172 -12.54 4.81 9.20
CA ASP A 172 -12.92 4.02 8.03
C ASP A 172 -13.03 4.90 6.78
N GLN A 173 -13.46 6.16 6.92
CA GLN A 173 -13.36 7.19 5.87
C GLN A 173 -11.91 7.59 5.53
N VAL A 174 -10.92 7.12 6.29
CA VAL A 174 -9.50 7.27 5.94
C VAL A 174 -8.95 5.95 5.39
N PHE A 175 -8.99 4.87 6.16
CA PHE A 175 -8.39 3.60 5.77
C PHE A 175 -9.06 2.98 4.54
N THR A 176 -10.40 3.01 4.44
CA THR A 176 -11.10 2.45 3.29
C THR A 176 -10.71 3.19 2.00
N PRO A 177 -10.93 4.50 1.84
CA PRO A 177 -10.57 5.16 0.60
C PRO A 177 -9.06 5.27 0.41
N TYR A 178 -8.29 5.85 1.34
CA TYR A 178 -6.87 6.12 1.11
C TYR A 178 -6.05 4.83 1.04
N GLY A 179 -6.27 3.92 1.99
CA GLY A 179 -5.63 2.60 1.95
C GLY A 179 -6.05 1.81 0.72
N GLY A 180 -7.35 1.87 0.38
CA GLY A 180 -7.91 1.20 -0.79
C GLY A 180 -7.39 1.72 -2.13
N ILE A 181 -7.19 3.03 -2.29
CA ILE A 181 -6.64 3.61 -3.52
C ILE A 181 -5.18 3.18 -3.71
N VAL A 182 -4.37 3.25 -2.65
CA VAL A 182 -2.94 2.89 -2.70
C VAL A 182 -2.77 1.40 -2.99
N LEU A 183 -3.45 0.53 -2.24
CA LEU A 183 -3.40 -0.92 -2.46
C LEU A 183 -4.05 -1.29 -3.79
N GLY A 184 -5.21 -0.70 -4.10
CA GLY A 184 -6.00 -0.99 -5.30
C GLY A 184 -5.22 -0.73 -6.57
N GLU A 185 -4.58 0.43 -6.69
CA GLU A 185 -3.75 0.75 -7.84
C GLU A 185 -2.48 -0.11 -7.88
N SER A 186 -1.77 -0.23 -6.76
CA SER A 186 -0.54 -1.02 -6.72
C SER A 186 -0.78 -2.46 -7.14
N PHE A 187 -1.78 -3.10 -6.55
CA PHE A 187 -2.14 -4.48 -6.84
C PHE A 187 -2.74 -4.64 -8.24
N PHE A 188 -3.44 -3.63 -8.76
CA PHE A 188 -3.91 -3.63 -10.14
C PHE A 188 -2.75 -3.66 -11.14
N GLN A 189 -1.77 -2.75 -11.02
CA GLN A 189 -0.62 -2.70 -11.94
C GLN A 189 0.28 -3.94 -11.82
N ILE A 190 0.47 -4.44 -10.59
CA ILE A 190 1.26 -5.64 -10.32
C ILE A 190 0.52 -6.88 -10.84
N SER A 191 -0.80 -6.99 -10.69
CA SER A 191 -1.59 -8.07 -11.28
C SER A 191 -1.41 -8.13 -12.80
N GLU A 192 -1.44 -6.99 -13.50
CA GLU A 192 -1.13 -6.94 -14.94
C GLU A 192 0.30 -7.36 -15.28
N LEU A 193 1.28 -7.10 -14.39
CA LEU A 193 2.66 -7.59 -14.55
C LEU A 193 2.70 -9.11 -14.41
N LEU A 194 2.04 -9.65 -13.38
CA LEU A 194 2.08 -11.07 -13.08
C LEU A 194 1.41 -11.92 -14.17
N GLU A 195 0.44 -11.36 -14.90
CA GLU A 195 -0.16 -12.00 -16.08
C GLU A 195 0.84 -12.24 -17.23
N THR A 196 1.94 -11.48 -17.30
CA THR A 196 2.99 -11.70 -18.31
C THR A 196 4.02 -12.74 -17.87
N LYS A 197 3.87 -13.32 -16.68
CA LYS A 197 4.82 -14.25 -16.09
C LYS A 197 4.21 -15.66 -16.05
N GLU A 198 5.02 -16.66 -16.34
CA GLU A 198 4.60 -18.05 -16.26
C GLU A 198 4.84 -18.63 -14.86
N GLY A 199 4.02 -19.61 -14.47
CA GLY A 199 4.18 -20.37 -13.24
C GLY A 199 3.12 -20.10 -12.17
N TRP A 200 3.08 -20.98 -11.17
CA TRP A 200 2.05 -20.97 -10.14
C TRP A 200 2.20 -19.81 -9.14
N ILE A 201 3.43 -19.33 -8.89
CA ILE A 201 3.69 -18.23 -7.96
C ILE A 201 3.12 -16.90 -8.51
N PRO A 202 3.48 -16.44 -9.71
CA PRO A 202 2.84 -15.26 -10.29
C PRO A 202 1.32 -15.39 -10.40
N SER A 203 0.82 -16.57 -10.76
CA SER A 203 -0.63 -16.83 -10.84
C SER A 203 -1.33 -16.68 -9.49
N ALA A 204 -0.75 -17.22 -8.41
CA ALA A 204 -1.31 -17.12 -7.07
C ALA A 204 -1.34 -15.68 -6.57
N PHE A 205 -0.26 -14.93 -6.79
CA PHE A 205 -0.22 -13.50 -6.43
C PHE A 205 -1.14 -12.66 -7.33
N GLY A 206 -1.31 -13.00 -8.61
CA GLY A 206 -2.28 -12.34 -9.50
C GLY A 206 -3.72 -12.46 -8.98
N ILE A 207 -4.10 -13.64 -8.49
CA ILE A 207 -5.40 -13.89 -7.84
C ILE A 207 -5.52 -13.09 -6.55
N LEU A 208 -4.49 -13.09 -5.71
CA LEU A 208 -4.50 -12.36 -4.44
C LEU A 208 -4.62 -10.84 -4.65
N PHE A 209 -3.92 -10.31 -5.64
CA PHE A 209 -3.85 -8.87 -5.90
C PHE A 209 -5.06 -8.35 -6.66
N ASN A 210 -5.67 -9.15 -7.54
CA ASN A 210 -6.87 -8.74 -8.25
C ASN A 210 -7.81 -9.93 -8.48
N PRO A 211 -8.58 -10.32 -7.44
CA PRO A 211 -9.41 -11.52 -7.50
C PRO A 211 -10.51 -11.40 -8.55
N ALA A 212 -11.17 -10.25 -8.67
CA ALA A 212 -12.25 -10.04 -9.63
C ALA A 212 -11.76 -10.16 -11.08
N LYS A 213 -10.62 -9.55 -11.41
CA LYS A 213 -10.00 -9.70 -12.73
C LYS A 213 -9.58 -11.14 -13.01
N SER A 214 -9.01 -11.82 -12.02
CA SER A 214 -8.60 -13.22 -12.15
C SER A 214 -9.78 -14.16 -12.43
N ILE A 215 -10.90 -13.96 -11.73
CA ILE A 215 -12.15 -14.71 -11.96
C ILE A 215 -12.69 -14.44 -13.36
N ARG A 216 -12.69 -13.17 -13.80
CA ARG A 216 -13.10 -12.80 -15.17
C ARG A 216 -12.24 -13.48 -16.24
N SER A 217 -10.92 -13.47 -16.06
CA SER A 217 -10.00 -14.14 -16.97
C SER A 217 -10.24 -15.65 -17.01
N TRP A 218 -10.51 -16.27 -15.85
CA TRP A 218 -10.88 -17.69 -15.77
C TRP A 218 -12.18 -18.02 -16.53
N MET A 219 -13.15 -17.09 -16.54
CA MET A 219 -14.38 -17.19 -17.33
C MET A 219 -14.19 -16.83 -18.82
N GLY A 220 -12.97 -16.58 -19.28
CA GLY A 220 -12.66 -16.27 -20.68
C GLY A 220 -12.76 -14.78 -21.05
N TYR A 221 -13.00 -13.89 -20.09
CA TYR A 221 -13.02 -12.44 -20.32
C TYR A 221 -11.61 -11.85 -20.12
N GLN A 222 -10.86 -11.72 -21.21
CA GLN A 222 -9.54 -11.07 -21.18
C GLN A 222 -9.67 -9.55 -21.23
N GLN A 223 -8.87 -8.85 -20.42
CA GLN A 223 -8.71 -7.40 -20.48
C GLN A 223 -7.37 -7.09 -21.14
N ALA A 224 -7.35 -6.14 -22.08
CA ALA A 224 -6.10 -5.67 -22.65
C ALA A 224 -5.24 -5.00 -21.56
N PRO A 225 -3.91 -5.25 -21.52
CA PRO A 225 -3.03 -4.57 -20.57
C PRO A 225 -3.08 -3.07 -20.76
N ARG A 226 -3.21 -2.31 -19.66
CA ARG A 226 -3.20 -0.84 -19.72
C ARG A 226 -1.80 -0.26 -19.86
N PHE A 227 -0.83 -0.90 -19.21
CA PHE A 227 0.55 -0.42 -19.23
C PHE A 227 1.36 -1.10 -20.33
N SER A 228 1.95 -0.30 -21.20
CA SER A 228 2.87 -0.80 -22.23
C SER A 228 4.16 -1.30 -21.57
N ARG A 229 4.32 -2.62 -21.51
CA ARG A 229 5.46 -3.26 -20.83
C ARG A 229 6.81 -3.03 -21.50
N SER A 230 6.84 -2.55 -22.75
CA SER A 230 8.09 -2.12 -23.40
C SER A 230 8.68 -0.84 -22.78
N ASN A 231 7.87 -0.12 -22.01
CA ASN A 231 8.19 1.18 -21.41
C ASN A 231 8.21 1.14 -19.87
N THR A 232 8.07 -0.05 -19.28
CA THR A 232 8.10 -0.24 -17.82
C THR A 232 9.38 -0.94 -17.38
N VAL A 233 9.84 -0.63 -16.17
CA VAL A 233 10.84 -1.40 -15.45
C VAL A 233 10.12 -2.10 -14.31
N ASP A 234 9.89 -3.39 -14.49
CA ASP A 234 9.10 -4.21 -13.58
C ASP A 234 10.00 -5.10 -12.72
N VAL A 235 9.67 -5.19 -11.44
CA VAL A 235 10.35 -6.05 -10.47
C VAL A 235 9.30 -6.91 -9.78
N PHE A 236 9.53 -8.21 -9.75
CA PHE A 236 8.81 -9.15 -8.90
C PHE A 236 9.82 -10.13 -8.30
N ASP A 237 10.32 -9.77 -7.12
CA ASP A 237 11.26 -10.56 -6.36
C ASP A 237 10.49 -11.28 -5.24
N VAL A 238 10.64 -12.60 -5.14
CA VAL A 238 10.26 -13.38 -3.95
C VAL A 238 11.51 -13.64 -3.13
N TYR A 239 11.41 -13.63 -1.81
CA TYR A 239 12.57 -13.85 -0.96
C TYR A 239 12.27 -14.65 0.29
N ALA A 240 13.29 -15.35 0.75
CA ALA A 240 13.33 -16.00 2.04
C ALA A 240 14.59 -15.56 2.78
N GLY A 241 14.51 -15.43 4.10
CA GLY A 241 15.64 -14.99 4.90
C GLY A 241 15.61 -15.51 6.32
N TYR A 242 16.75 -15.41 6.98
CA TYR A 242 16.90 -15.69 8.40
C TYR A 242 17.37 -14.40 9.08
N THR A 243 16.66 -14.01 10.14
CA THR A 243 16.93 -12.79 10.90
C THR A 243 17.17 -13.13 12.37
N ASN A 244 18.27 -12.65 12.91
CA ASN A 244 18.51 -12.63 14.36
C ASN A 244 18.25 -11.21 14.86
N SER A 245 17.32 -11.06 15.79
CA SER A 245 16.95 -9.79 16.43
C SER A 245 17.37 -9.78 17.90
N HIS A 246 17.89 -8.64 18.36
CA HIS A 246 18.25 -8.40 19.75
C HIS A 246 17.65 -7.09 20.25
N HIS A 247 16.94 -7.13 21.37
CA HIS A 247 16.39 -5.97 22.07
C HIS A 247 17.27 -5.57 23.26
N ALA A 248 17.80 -4.35 23.25
CA ALA A 248 18.74 -3.88 24.26
C ALA A 248 18.11 -3.77 25.66
N ASN A 249 16.93 -3.14 25.78
CA ASN A 249 16.34 -2.88 27.10
C ASN A 249 15.51 -4.05 27.62
N ARG A 250 14.99 -4.89 26.71
CA ARG A 250 14.24 -6.11 27.06
C ARG A 250 15.10 -7.36 27.18
N ALA A 251 16.40 -7.27 26.85
CA ALA A 251 17.36 -8.37 26.85
C ALA A 251 16.85 -9.64 26.15
N ARG A 252 16.10 -9.48 25.05
CA ARG A 252 15.45 -10.56 24.31
C ARG A 252 16.14 -10.79 22.98
N ASN A 253 16.33 -12.05 22.62
CA ASN A 253 16.76 -12.46 21.29
C ASN A 253 15.64 -13.23 20.60
N SER A 254 15.42 -12.94 19.31
CA SER A 254 14.47 -13.67 18.47
C SER A 254 15.16 -14.15 17.20
N GLN A 255 14.84 -15.37 16.79
CA GLN A 255 15.29 -15.95 15.53
C GLN A 255 14.07 -16.11 14.63
N ILE A 256 14.09 -15.42 13.49
CA ILE A 256 12.92 -15.23 12.64
C ILE A 256 13.26 -15.75 11.24
N LEU A 257 12.49 -16.74 10.79
CA LEU A 257 12.41 -17.11 9.39
C LEU A 257 11.48 -16.14 8.67
N THR A 258 12.00 -15.47 7.66
CA THR A 258 11.28 -14.46 6.89
C THR A 258 10.92 -15.00 5.51
N LEU A 259 9.67 -14.80 5.08
CA LEU A 259 9.22 -14.98 3.71
C LEU A 259 8.61 -13.67 3.23
N GLY A 260 8.93 -13.24 2.02
CA GLY A 260 8.40 -11.97 1.53
C GLY A 260 8.47 -11.79 0.03
N ILE A 261 7.91 -10.67 -0.39
CA ILE A 261 7.91 -10.20 -1.76
C ILE A 261 8.35 -8.74 -1.82
N THR A 262 9.04 -8.38 -2.89
CA THR A 262 9.33 -7.00 -3.27
C THR A 262 8.95 -6.84 -4.71
N THR A 263 8.01 -5.94 -4.97
CA THR A 263 7.49 -5.68 -6.31
C THR A 263 7.42 -4.21 -6.59
N SER A 264 7.69 -3.85 -7.84
CA SER A 264 7.52 -2.50 -8.34
C SER A 264 7.17 -2.50 -9.83
N VAL A 265 6.33 -1.56 -10.24
CA VAL A 265 6.10 -1.22 -11.65
C VAL A 265 6.49 0.24 -11.83
N ASP A 266 7.56 0.48 -12.58
CA ASP A 266 8.07 1.81 -12.91
C ASP A 266 7.82 2.13 -14.38
N SER A 267 6.82 2.96 -14.65
CA SER A 267 6.42 3.37 -16.00
C SER A 267 6.96 4.74 -16.43
N ARG A 268 7.87 5.35 -15.65
CA ARG A 268 8.38 6.72 -15.89
C ARG A 268 9.13 6.87 -17.21
N LYS A 269 9.72 5.79 -17.74
CA LYS A 269 10.42 5.76 -19.03
C LYS A 269 9.48 5.77 -20.24
N GLY A 270 8.23 5.37 -20.08
CA GLY A 270 7.24 5.52 -21.14
C GLY A 270 6.98 7.00 -21.35
N ASN A 271 7.52 7.56 -22.44
CA ASN A 271 7.25 8.94 -22.83
C ASN A 271 5.74 9.15 -22.98
N TYR A 272 5.22 9.76 -21.94
CA TYR A 272 3.84 10.07 -21.70
C TYR A 272 3.96 11.46 -21.09
N ASP A 273 3.67 12.50 -21.88
CA ASP A 273 4.08 13.90 -21.69
C ASP A 273 4.34 14.39 -20.25
N SER A 274 5.32 15.29 -20.14
CA SER A 274 6.00 15.86 -18.94
C SER A 274 5.16 16.27 -17.71
N PHE A 275 3.84 16.14 -17.75
CA PHE A 275 2.92 16.29 -16.62
C PHE A 275 1.77 15.25 -16.76
N LYS A 276 1.97 14.02 -16.26
CA LYS A 276 0.90 13.01 -16.21
C LYS A 276 0.28 12.90 -14.83
N TYR A 277 -1.05 12.95 -14.84
CA TYR A 277 -1.93 12.72 -13.70
C TYR A 277 -2.28 11.22 -13.58
N THR A 278 -1.30 10.31 -13.70
CA THR A 278 -1.55 8.86 -13.55
C THR A 278 -0.41 8.25 -12.75
N PRO A 279 -0.68 7.31 -11.84
CA PRO A 279 0.34 6.57 -11.10
C PRO A 279 1.48 6.03 -11.98
N THR A 280 2.68 6.59 -11.84
CA THR A 280 3.85 6.25 -12.68
C THR A 280 4.85 5.30 -12.01
N LEU A 281 4.80 5.19 -10.68
CA LEU A 281 5.59 4.23 -9.92
C LEU A 281 4.69 3.66 -8.83
N VAL A 282 4.59 2.34 -8.77
CA VAL A 282 3.97 1.63 -7.65
C VAL A 282 4.97 0.67 -7.05
N GLU A 283 4.93 0.53 -5.73
CA GLU A 283 5.82 -0.35 -4.98
C GLU A 283 5.01 -1.08 -3.90
N VAL A 284 5.34 -2.36 -3.72
CA VAL A 284 4.77 -3.20 -2.68
C VAL A 284 5.88 -4.05 -2.08
N VAL A 285 6.00 -4.00 -0.76
CA VAL A 285 6.83 -4.91 0.03
C VAL A 285 5.94 -5.59 1.05
N SER A 286 5.91 -6.92 1.05
CA SER A 286 5.20 -7.70 2.07
C SER A 286 6.15 -8.71 2.68
N GLU A 287 6.12 -8.84 4.00
CA GLU A 287 7.01 -9.70 4.76
C GLU A 287 6.26 -10.41 5.88
N PHE A 288 6.49 -11.70 6.00
CA PHE A 288 5.97 -12.59 7.04
C PHE A 288 7.14 -13.19 7.80
N GLY A 289 7.13 -13.07 9.12
CA GLY A 289 8.16 -13.61 10.01
C GLY A 289 7.60 -14.69 10.93
N PHE A 290 8.34 -15.80 11.02
CA PHE A 290 7.98 -16.96 11.81
C PHE A 290 9.13 -17.31 12.75
N SER A 291 8.84 -17.53 14.03
CA SER A 291 9.78 -18.00 15.03
C SER A 291 9.30 -19.30 15.68
N SER A 292 10.01 -19.77 16.70
CA SER A 292 9.55 -20.88 17.56
C SER A 292 8.25 -20.58 18.32
N GLU A 293 7.89 -19.30 18.49
CA GLU A 293 6.64 -18.87 19.13
C GLU A 293 5.47 -18.79 18.14
N GLY A 294 5.73 -18.97 16.83
CA GLY A 294 4.73 -18.94 15.78
C GLY A 294 4.89 -17.74 14.86
N PHE A 295 3.78 -17.11 14.48
CA PHE A 295 3.77 -15.94 13.62
C PHE A 295 4.15 -14.68 14.42
N GLU A 296 5.31 -14.10 14.13
CA GLU A 296 5.84 -12.95 14.86
C GLU A 296 5.66 -11.64 14.10
N ASP A 297 6.06 -11.61 12.83
CA ASP A 297 6.12 -10.36 12.07
C ASP A 297 5.17 -10.40 10.88
N PHE A 298 4.34 -9.36 10.76
CA PHE A 298 3.67 -9.01 9.51
C PHE A 298 4.03 -7.58 9.14
N ARG A 299 4.57 -7.40 7.95
CA ARG A 299 4.83 -6.07 7.39
C ARG A 299 4.25 -6.00 6.00
N LEU A 300 3.49 -4.94 5.75
CA LEU A 300 3.11 -4.54 4.41
C LEU A 300 3.42 -3.06 4.26
N HIS A 301 4.08 -2.71 3.18
CA HIS A 301 4.28 -1.35 2.73
C HIS A 301 3.88 -1.26 1.28
N SER A 302 3.05 -0.28 0.94
CA SER A 302 2.73 0.04 -0.44
C SER A 302 2.79 1.54 -0.65
N GLN A 303 3.34 1.95 -1.78
CA GLN A 303 3.50 3.35 -2.15
C GLN A 303 3.16 3.56 -3.62
N VAL A 304 2.52 4.69 -3.91
CA VAL A 304 2.18 5.13 -5.26
C VAL A 304 2.71 6.55 -5.49
N LEU A 305 3.50 6.75 -6.54
CA LEU A 305 3.83 8.06 -7.10
C LEU A 305 2.75 8.44 -8.09
N LEU A 306 1.99 9.49 -7.81
CA LEU A 306 0.80 9.91 -8.60
C LEU A 306 1.14 10.57 -9.95
N GLY A 307 2.42 10.54 -10.33
CA GLY A 307 3.00 11.31 -11.42
C GLY A 307 3.83 12.48 -10.91
N GLY A 308 4.51 13.17 -11.81
CA GLY A 308 5.35 14.30 -11.45
C GLY A 308 6.36 14.66 -12.53
N TYR A 309 7.32 15.50 -12.16
CA TYR A 309 8.43 15.85 -13.03
C TYR A 309 9.37 14.65 -13.16
N TYR A 310 9.69 14.27 -14.38
CA TYR A 310 10.70 13.26 -14.71
C TYR A 310 11.67 13.84 -15.73
N TYR A 311 12.96 13.66 -15.49
CA TYR A 311 14.02 14.07 -16.39
C TYR A 311 15.04 12.95 -16.55
N GLN A 312 15.35 12.61 -17.79
CA GLN A 312 16.41 11.69 -18.14
C GLN A 312 17.33 12.32 -19.19
N SER A 313 18.64 12.16 -19.01
CA SER A 313 19.64 12.54 -20.00
C SER A 313 20.73 11.48 -20.10
N SER A 314 21.15 11.15 -21.31
CA SER A 314 22.29 10.28 -21.57
C SER A 314 23.31 10.95 -22.48
N ASP A 315 24.61 10.81 -22.17
CA ASP A 315 25.68 11.25 -23.08
C ASP A 315 25.61 10.51 -24.44
N PHE A 316 24.99 9.31 -24.49
CA PHE A 316 24.75 8.57 -25.73
C PHE A 316 23.74 9.26 -26.67
N ASP A 317 22.90 10.16 -26.15
CA ASP A 317 21.93 10.92 -26.97
C ASP A 317 22.60 12.07 -27.73
N ASN A 318 23.87 12.39 -27.44
CA ASN A 318 24.60 13.46 -28.08
C ASN A 318 25.19 13.01 -29.44
N PRO A 319 24.90 13.70 -30.56
CA PRO A 319 25.40 13.39 -31.90
C PRO A 319 26.92 13.23 -32.02
N ARG A 320 27.68 13.87 -31.12
CA ARG A 320 29.16 13.77 -31.08
C ARG A 320 29.66 12.40 -30.61
N PHE A 321 28.84 11.63 -29.87
CA PHE A 321 29.15 10.27 -29.45
C PHE A 321 28.56 9.20 -30.38
N SER A 322 27.55 9.54 -31.20
CA SER A 322 26.84 8.57 -32.06
C SER A 322 27.36 8.49 -33.50
N LYS A 323 28.21 9.42 -33.98
CA LYS A 323 28.89 9.31 -35.29
C LYS A 323 30.34 9.80 -35.20
N PRO A 324 31.36 8.95 -35.43
CA PRO A 324 32.73 9.41 -35.56
C PRO A 324 32.85 10.28 -36.83
N SER A 325 33.46 11.47 -36.70
CA SER A 325 33.73 12.33 -37.85
C SER A 325 34.70 11.65 -38.82
N LYS A 326 34.64 11.97 -40.13
CA LYS A 326 35.55 11.40 -41.14
C LYS A 326 37.05 11.65 -40.82
N THR A 327 37.34 12.70 -40.06
CA THR A 327 38.68 13.07 -39.56
C THR A 327 39.12 12.32 -38.30
N GLU A 328 38.19 11.78 -37.50
CA GLU A 328 38.51 10.97 -36.30
C GLU A 328 38.83 9.51 -36.62
N LYS A 329 38.52 9.02 -37.83
CA LYS A 329 38.86 7.65 -38.25
C LYS A 329 40.36 7.34 -38.25
N ALA A 330 41.23 8.36 -38.30
CA ALA A 330 42.69 8.20 -38.25
C ALA A 330 43.28 8.25 -36.83
N SER A 331 42.49 8.68 -35.83
CA SER A 331 42.88 8.79 -34.41
C SER A 331 41.96 7.99 -33.45
N ALA A 332 40.97 7.28 -33.98
CA ALA A 332 39.93 6.53 -33.27
C ALA A 332 40.42 5.32 -32.43
N ALA A 333 41.73 5.02 -32.42
CA ALA A 333 42.25 3.95 -31.55
C ALA A 333 42.29 4.34 -30.06
N ASN A 334 42.13 5.62 -29.69
CA ASN A 334 42.37 6.09 -28.32
C ASN A 334 41.33 7.05 -27.72
N ILE A 335 40.18 7.28 -28.36
CA ILE A 335 39.14 8.12 -27.75
C ILE A 335 38.26 7.25 -26.84
N ARG A 336 38.77 7.02 -25.62
CA ARG A 336 38.12 6.30 -24.52
C ARG A 336 37.11 7.22 -23.85
N HIS A 337 35.84 7.10 -24.21
CA HIS A 337 34.78 7.89 -23.58
C HIS A 337 34.02 7.09 -22.52
N SER A 338 34.01 7.58 -21.28
CA SER A 338 33.01 7.19 -20.29
C SER A 338 31.76 8.06 -20.46
N ALA A 339 30.58 7.45 -20.45
CA ALA A 339 29.30 8.15 -20.59
C ALA A 339 28.55 8.19 -19.25
N TRP A 340 27.82 9.27 -19.01
CA TRP A 340 26.91 9.42 -17.89
C TRP A 340 25.45 9.34 -18.33
N GLU A 341 24.66 8.64 -17.54
CA GLU A 341 23.21 8.67 -17.56
C GLU A 341 22.74 9.30 -16.25
N LYS A 342 21.83 10.27 -16.34
CA LYS A 342 21.21 10.92 -15.20
C LYS A 342 19.70 10.77 -15.30
N GLN A 343 19.07 10.39 -14.20
CA GLN A 343 17.62 10.34 -14.05
C GLN A 343 17.22 11.09 -12.78
N VAL A 344 16.21 11.94 -12.86
CA VAL A 344 15.64 12.69 -11.74
C VAL A 344 14.14 12.58 -11.80
N PHE A 345 13.50 12.40 -10.65
CA PHE A 345 12.06 12.53 -10.55
C PHE A 345 11.65 13.23 -9.25
N LEU A 346 10.50 13.90 -9.29
CA LEU A 346 9.87 14.52 -8.14
C LEU A 346 8.35 14.61 -8.38
N GLY A 347 7.54 14.16 -7.44
CA GLY A 347 6.10 14.25 -7.56
C GLY A 347 5.34 13.95 -6.27
N PRO A 348 4.03 14.26 -6.25
CA PRO A 348 3.15 13.86 -5.17
C PRO A 348 3.04 12.34 -5.08
N SER A 349 2.97 11.83 -3.86
CA SER A 349 2.85 10.41 -3.57
C SER A 349 1.86 10.14 -2.44
N MET A 350 1.41 8.89 -2.38
CA MET A 350 0.57 8.34 -1.32
C MET A 350 1.15 6.98 -0.90
N GLY A 351 0.81 6.53 0.30
CA GLY A 351 1.31 5.26 0.82
C GLY A 351 0.45 4.67 1.91
N ILE A 352 0.72 3.41 2.23
CA ILE A 352 0.16 2.72 3.38
C ILE A 352 1.22 1.80 3.99
N GLU A 353 1.26 1.74 5.32
CA GLU A 353 2.07 0.79 6.07
C GLU A 353 1.22 0.05 7.08
N TYR A 354 1.48 -1.24 7.22
CA TYR A 354 1.02 -2.07 8.33
C TYR A 354 2.24 -2.80 8.89
N ASN A 355 2.44 -2.70 10.20
CA ASN A 355 3.54 -3.36 10.88
C ASN A 355 3.06 -3.91 12.21
N SER A 356 3.15 -5.23 12.35
CA SER A 356 2.89 -5.96 13.58
C SER A 356 4.11 -6.82 13.85
N MET A 357 4.75 -6.64 15.00
CA MET A 357 5.95 -7.40 15.38
C MET A 357 5.78 -8.01 16.77
N GLY A 358 6.12 -9.28 16.91
CA GLY A 358 5.99 -10.06 18.15
C GLY A 358 4.73 -10.93 18.18
N ALA A 359 4.89 -12.18 18.64
CA ALA A 359 3.83 -13.19 18.65
C ALA A 359 2.77 -12.98 19.75
N ASP A 360 3.17 -12.47 20.92
CA ASP A 360 2.31 -12.33 22.09
C ASP A 360 1.78 -10.92 22.29
N ARG A 361 0.53 -10.79 22.76
CA ARG A 361 -0.17 -9.51 23.00
C ARG A 361 0.66 -8.51 23.84
N ASP A 362 1.37 -9.02 24.84
CA ASP A 362 2.17 -8.22 25.77
C ASP A 362 3.50 -7.77 25.15
N THR A 363 4.04 -8.53 24.20
CA THR A 363 5.32 -8.21 23.54
C THR A 363 5.16 -7.58 22.16
N GLN A 364 3.94 -7.62 21.60
CA GLN A 364 3.61 -7.15 20.27
C GLN A 364 3.78 -5.62 20.17
N ASP A 365 4.61 -5.13 19.26
CA ASP A 365 4.59 -3.74 18.79
C ASP A 365 3.72 -3.65 17.53
N PHE A 366 3.00 -2.54 17.38
CA PHE A 366 2.05 -2.38 16.30
C PHE A 366 1.94 -0.92 15.86
N TYR A 367 1.95 -0.72 14.55
CA TYR A 367 1.42 0.50 13.94
C TYR A 367 0.86 0.21 12.55
N ALA A 368 -0.07 1.04 12.10
CA ALA A 368 -0.47 1.13 10.71
C ALA A 368 -0.65 2.61 10.33
N THR A 369 -0.25 3.01 9.14
CA THR A 369 -0.35 4.40 8.67
C THR A 369 -0.98 4.46 7.30
N ALA A 370 -1.97 5.33 7.12
CA ALA A 370 -2.33 5.88 5.83
C ALA A 370 -1.50 7.15 5.60
N ASN A 371 -0.57 7.10 4.64
CA ASN A 371 0.23 8.25 4.23
C ASN A 371 -0.60 9.05 3.22
N LEU A 372 -1.37 10.03 3.71
CA LEU A 372 -2.46 10.69 2.99
C LEU A 372 -1.96 11.45 1.76
N ILE A 373 -0.91 12.24 1.93
CA ILE A 373 -0.23 12.96 0.87
C ILE A 373 1.23 13.19 1.26
N GLY A 374 2.11 13.04 0.29
CA GLY A 374 3.52 13.29 0.45
C GLY A 374 4.21 13.73 -0.83
N LEU A 375 5.50 13.97 -0.70
CA LEU A 375 6.39 14.21 -1.81
C LEU A 375 7.38 13.06 -1.87
N ASP A 376 7.63 12.55 -3.08
CA ASP A 376 8.64 11.53 -3.35
C ASP A 376 9.52 11.99 -4.52
N GLY A 377 10.82 11.84 -4.34
CA GLY A 377 11.79 12.24 -5.34
C GLY A 377 13.05 11.40 -5.27
N GLY A 378 13.74 11.32 -6.41
CA GLY A 378 14.96 10.57 -6.51
C GLY A 378 15.86 11.01 -7.64
N LEU A 379 17.11 10.58 -7.52
CA LEU A 379 18.22 10.86 -8.44
C LEU A 379 18.97 9.55 -8.68
N ALA A 380 19.09 9.15 -9.93
CA ALA A 380 20.01 8.08 -10.34
C ALA A 380 21.12 8.67 -11.22
N LEU A 381 22.37 8.37 -10.88
CA LEU A 381 23.56 8.73 -11.65
C LEU A 381 24.28 7.44 -12.01
N ARG A 382 24.37 7.14 -13.31
CA ARG A 382 25.03 5.94 -13.79
C ARG A 382 26.18 6.31 -14.71
N LYS A 383 27.39 5.90 -14.35
CA LYS A 383 28.59 6.05 -15.17
C LYS A 383 28.90 4.72 -15.86
N ILE A 384 28.95 4.73 -17.17
CA ILE A 384 29.32 3.57 -17.99
C ILE A 384 30.78 3.77 -18.45
N ASN A 385 31.65 2.88 -17.98
CA ASN A 385 33.06 2.89 -18.39
C ASN A 385 33.26 2.15 -19.72
N VAL A 386 34.42 2.36 -20.34
CA VAL A 386 34.82 1.75 -21.62
C VAL A 386 34.81 0.22 -21.57
N ASP A 387 35.14 -0.36 -20.41
CA ASP A 387 35.12 -1.83 -20.20
C ASP A 387 33.70 -2.38 -19.95
N HIS A 388 32.66 -1.60 -20.28
CA HIS A 388 31.24 -1.88 -20.02
C HIS A 388 30.87 -2.07 -18.53
N LYS A 389 31.79 -1.76 -17.61
CA LYS A 389 31.51 -1.72 -16.18
C LYS A 389 30.75 -0.45 -15.84
N ALA A 390 29.59 -0.59 -15.22
CA ALA A 390 28.79 0.53 -14.75
C ALA A 390 28.90 0.68 -13.22
N ILE A 391 29.03 1.93 -12.77
CA ILE A 391 28.76 2.34 -11.40
C ILE A 391 27.45 3.11 -11.44
N GLU A 392 26.53 2.79 -10.55
CA GLU A 392 25.26 3.50 -10.42
C GLU A 392 25.04 3.93 -8.98
N LEU A 393 24.75 5.22 -8.79
CA LEU A 393 24.37 5.81 -7.52
C LEU A 393 22.88 6.15 -7.58
N ARG A 394 22.11 5.71 -6.61
CA ARG A 394 20.70 6.06 -6.47
C ARG A 394 20.47 6.75 -5.14
N PHE A 395 19.75 7.85 -5.18
CA PHE A 395 19.24 8.55 -4.02
C PHE A 395 17.74 8.63 -4.14
N ARG A 396 17.02 8.44 -3.03
CA ARG A 396 15.60 8.68 -2.95
C ARG A 396 15.26 9.28 -1.60
N ALA A 397 14.28 10.17 -1.58
CA ALA A 397 13.70 10.65 -0.35
C ALA A 397 12.20 10.87 -0.51
N ASN A 398 11.45 10.59 0.55
CA ASN A 398 10.04 10.93 0.62
C ASN A 398 9.65 11.41 2.02
N ALA A 399 8.56 12.16 2.08
CA ALA A 399 7.96 12.61 3.32
C ALA A 399 6.43 12.69 3.17
N PHE A 400 5.72 12.27 4.21
CA PHE A 400 4.27 12.13 4.21
C PHE A 400 3.65 12.74 5.46
N VAL A 401 2.40 13.19 5.32
CA VAL A 401 1.49 13.40 6.45
C VAL A 401 0.72 12.10 6.69
N ASP A 402 0.63 11.69 7.95
CA ASP A 402 0.07 10.40 8.34
C ASP A 402 -1.24 10.56 9.11
N PHE A 403 -2.18 9.67 8.83
CA PHE A 403 -3.17 9.21 9.79
C PHE A 403 -2.79 7.79 10.21
N ALA A 404 -2.70 7.53 11.52
CA ALA A 404 -2.09 6.32 12.04
C ALA A 404 -2.93 5.65 13.12
N MET A 405 -2.83 4.32 13.20
CA MET A 405 -3.11 3.54 14.41
C MET A 405 -1.78 3.15 15.03
N VAL A 406 -1.57 3.47 16.31
CA VAL A 406 -0.29 3.21 16.97
C VAL A 406 -0.55 2.57 18.33
N LYS A 407 0.07 1.42 18.59
CA LYS A 407 0.17 0.90 19.96
C LYS A 407 1.15 1.80 20.72
N PRO A 408 0.75 2.42 21.84
CA PRO A 408 1.65 3.32 22.53
C PRO A 408 2.82 2.53 23.09
N PHE A 409 4.03 3.05 22.87
CA PHE A 409 5.21 2.32 23.34
C PHE A 409 5.44 2.51 24.85
N ALA A 410 4.86 3.56 25.43
CA ALA A 410 4.91 3.84 26.86
C ALA A 410 4.25 2.74 27.72
N ASP A 411 3.41 1.89 27.13
CA ASP A 411 2.78 0.71 27.76
C ASP A 411 3.80 -0.17 28.47
N ASN A 412 5.01 -0.27 27.93
CA ASN A 412 6.09 -1.05 28.50
C ASN A 412 6.59 -0.54 29.86
N ALA A 413 6.19 0.66 30.28
CA ALA A 413 6.51 1.25 31.59
C ALA A 413 5.35 1.17 32.59
N ILE A 414 4.20 0.63 32.21
CA ILE A 414 2.99 0.60 33.03
C ILE A 414 2.67 -0.84 33.44
N GLU A 415 2.60 -1.08 34.75
CA GLU A 415 2.11 -2.35 35.27
C GLU A 415 0.59 -2.46 35.08
N ASN A 416 0.10 -3.64 34.65
CA ASN A 416 -1.32 -3.90 34.42
C ASN A 416 -2.00 -2.88 33.49
N VAL A 417 -1.36 -2.58 32.35
CA VAL A 417 -1.80 -1.57 31.37
C VAL A 417 -3.28 -1.69 30.96
N ARG A 418 -3.83 -2.91 30.92
CA ARG A 418 -5.23 -3.15 30.58
C ARG A 418 -6.20 -2.48 31.57
N ASP A 419 -5.93 -2.60 32.87
CA ASP A 419 -6.77 -2.01 33.91
C ASP A 419 -6.59 -0.49 33.93
N PHE A 420 -5.38 -0.01 33.60
CA PHE A 420 -5.09 1.40 33.45
C PHE A 420 -5.94 2.07 32.36
N TYR A 421 -6.15 1.38 31.23
CA TYR A 421 -7.00 1.89 30.14
C TYR A 421 -8.48 1.95 30.44
N TRP A 422 -8.94 1.44 31.58
CA TRP A 422 -10.32 1.63 32.00
C TRP A 422 -10.65 3.12 32.18
N ASN A 423 -11.77 3.55 31.59
CA ASN A 423 -12.23 4.94 31.46
C ASN A 423 -11.35 5.86 30.60
N THR A 424 -10.57 5.30 29.67
CA THR A 424 -9.83 6.05 28.64
C THR A 424 -10.52 5.93 27.27
N LYS A 425 -9.84 6.32 26.18
CA LYS A 425 -10.32 6.15 24.80
C LYS A 425 -10.75 4.69 24.55
N SER A 426 -11.91 4.48 23.90
CA SER A 426 -12.48 3.15 23.63
C SER A 426 -11.54 2.25 22.83
N SER A 427 -10.94 2.77 21.75
CA SER A 427 -9.95 2.06 20.93
C SER A 427 -8.71 1.62 21.73
N LEU A 428 -8.28 2.43 22.71
CA LEU A 428 -7.13 2.11 23.54
C LEU A 428 -7.45 0.97 24.52
N TRP A 429 -8.60 1.02 25.17
CA TRP A 429 -9.03 -0.01 26.10
C TRP A 429 -9.40 -1.34 25.40
N GLU A 430 -10.16 -1.30 24.30
CA GLU A 430 -10.57 -2.51 23.57
C GLU A 430 -9.40 -3.15 22.83
N ASN A 431 -8.58 -2.33 22.16
CA ASN A 431 -7.67 -2.82 21.14
C ASN A 431 -6.20 -2.49 21.38
N ALA A 432 -5.86 -1.75 22.45
CA ALA A 432 -4.49 -1.35 22.78
C ALA A 432 -3.79 -0.64 21.61
N TYR A 433 -4.47 0.33 21.00
CA TYR A 433 -3.90 1.32 20.10
C TYR A 433 -4.69 2.63 20.19
N ALA A 434 -4.09 3.73 19.77
CA ALA A 434 -4.79 5.00 19.58
C ALA A 434 -4.66 5.47 18.13
N TYR A 435 -5.66 6.24 17.68
CA TYR A 435 -5.54 7.00 16.44
C TYR A 435 -4.65 8.20 16.65
N ALA A 436 -3.82 8.50 15.66
CA ALA A 436 -2.81 9.54 15.73
C ALA A 436 -2.65 10.27 14.40
N LEU A 437 -2.21 11.51 14.46
CA LEU A 437 -1.72 12.28 13.32
C LEU A 437 -0.20 12.38 13.41
N GLY A 438 0.46 12.49 12.27
CA GLY A 438 1.91 12.52 12.28
C GLY A 438 2.55 12.69 10.93
N HIS A 439 3.82 12.29 10.86
CA HIS A 439 4.57 12.28 9.62
C HIS A 439 5.55 11.11 9.56
N THR A 440 5.71 10.61 8.34
CA THR A 440 6.72 9.62 7.98
C THR A 440 7.72 10.26 7.03
N ALA A 441 9.01 10.02 7.23
CA ALA A 441 10.07 10.43 6.33
C ALA A 441 10.99 9.26 6.03
N PHE A 442 11.42 9.13 4.77
CA PHE A 442 12.35 8.11 4.32
C PHE A 442 13.43 8.72 3.43
N ALA A 443 14.65 8.21 3.56
CA ALA A 443 15.74 8.48 2.65
C ALA A 443 16.53 7.20 2.39
N SER A 444 16.92 6.98 1.13
CA SER A 444 17.82 5.90 0.75
C SER A 444 18.95 6.36 -0.15
N PHE A 445 20.07 5.66 -0.01
CA PHE A 445 21.22 5.72 -0.88
C PHE A 445 21.60 4.30 -1.29
N GLU A 446 21.82 4.06 -2.58
CA GLU A 446 22.33 2.80 -3.10
C GLU A 446 23.51 3.05 -4.04
N LEU A 447 24.59 2.31 -3.83
CA LEU A 447 25.73 2.21 -4.72
C LEU A 447 25.73 0.81 -5.35
N ASN A 448 25.58 0.75 -6.66
CA ASN A 448 25.63 -0.47 -7.45
C ASN A 448 26.92 -0.49 -8.27
N TYR A 449 27.69 -1.57 -8.17
CA TYR A 449 28.87 -1.82 -8.98
C TYR A 449 28.95 -3.28 -9.39
N GLN A 450 28.75 -3.52 -10.69
CA GLN A 450 28.68 -4.88 -11.25
C GLN A 450 27.61 -5.73 -10.54
N GLN A 451 28.02 -6.82 -9.89
CA GLN A 451 27.14 -7.75 -9.16
C GLN A 451 26.93 -7.34 -7.71
N TRP A 452 27.57 -6.27 -7.24
CA TRP A 452 27.52 -5.83 -5.85
C TRP A 452 26.63 -4.59 -5.70
N ALA A 453 25.88 -4.54 -4.61
CA ALA A 453 25.15 -3.36 -4.19
C ALA A 453 25.40 -3.08 -2.70
N LEU A 454 25.54 -1.80 -2.37
CA LEU A 454 25.59 -1.29 -1.01
C LEU A 454 24.43 -0.30 -0.83
N GLY A 455 23.50 -0.61 0.07
CA GLY A 455 22.33 0.22 0.36
C GLY A 455 22.35 0.77 1.79
N LEU A 456 21.95 2.02 1.97
CA LEU A 456 21.74 2.66 3.26
C LEU A 456 20.37 3.32 3.27
N HIS A 457 19.48 2.87 4.16
CA HIS A 457 18.12 3.39 4.30
C HIS A 457 17.91 3.99 5.69
N ALA A 458 17.26 5.14 5.76
CA ALA A 458 16.80 5.75 7.00
C ALA A 458 15.29 6.01 6.89
N LYS A 459 14.51 5.55 7.87
CA LYS A 459 13.06 5.83 7.98
C LYS A 459 12.74 6.36 9.36
N MET A 460 11.88 7.36 9.44
CA MET A 460 11.48 8.02 10.68
C MET A 460 9.97 8.19 10.70
N HIS A 461 9.36 7.90 11.85
CA HIS A 461 7.96 8.12 12.12
C HIS A 461 7.79 8.94 13.39
N ARG A 462 6.86 9.90 13.37
CA ARG A 462 6.48 10.72 14.53
C ARG A 462 4.97 10.82 14.56
N TRP A 463 4.37 10.38 15.66
CA TRP A 463 2.92 10.35 15.83
C TRP A 463 2.51 10.98 17.16
N ASP A 464 1.40 11.69 17.12
CA ASP A 464 0.76 12.37 18.24
C ASP A 464 -0.73 11.95 18.25
N SER A 465 -1.26 11.48 19.37
CA SER A 465 -2.64 10.96 19.41
C SER A 465 -3.66 12.05 19.13
N ILE A 466 -4.80 11.62 18.59
CA ILE A 466 -5.95 12.50 18.43
C ILE A 466 -6.66 12.59 19.78
N ASP A 467 -6.56 13.76 20.43
CA ASP A 467 -7.06 13.98 21.78
C ASP A 467 -8.29 14.88 21.79
N ASN A 468 -9.42 14.30 21.37
CA ASN A 468 -10.67 15.03 21.31
C ASN A 468 -11.87 14.12 21.59
N LYS A 469 -12.29 14.10 22.86
CA LYS A 469 -13.47 13.37 23.34
C LYS A 469 -14.74 13.58 22.51
N LYS A 470 -14.90 14.72 21.82
CA LYS A 470 -16.11 14.98 21.02
C LYS A 470 -16.18 14.14 19.76
N ILE A 471 -15.04 13.71 19.23
CA ILE A 471 -14.96 12.87 18.03
C ILE A 471 -14.57 11.44 18.37
N GLU A 472 -14.47 11.07 19.64
CA GLU A 472 -14.27 9.68 20.04
C GLU A 472 -15.63 9.02 20.27
N ARG A 473 -15.78 7.79 19.79
CA ARG A 473 -16.89 6.93 20.18
C ARG A 473 -16.76 6.58 21.65
N PHE A 474 -17.82 6.78 22.43
CA PHE A 474 -17.86 6.39 23.84
C PHE A 474 -19.07 5.49 24.10
N ARG A 475 -18.95 4.65 25.14
CA ARG A 475 -20.04 3.81 25.63
C ARG A 475 -20.43 4.26 27.02
N ASP A 476 -21.71 4.18 27.35
CA ASP A 476 -22.21 4.57 28.69
C ASP A 476 -21.53 3.82 29.83
N TRP A 477 -21.10 2.57 29.59
CA TRP A 477 -20.47 1.72 30.58
C TRP A 477 -18.95 1.91 30.73
N ASN A 478 -18.29 2.57 29.76
CA ASN A 478 -16.86 2.91 29.82
C ASN A 478 -16.63 4.31 29.22
N PRO A 479 -17.03 5.38 29.93
CA PRO A 479 -16.86 6.73 29.45
C PRO A 479 -15.39 7.18 29.50
N ASN A 480 -14.92 7.90 28.47
CA ASN A 480 -13.58 8.51 28.46
C ASN A 480 -13.50 9.71 29.43
N VAL A 481 -13.29 9.41 30.72
CA VAL A 481 -13.09 10.42 31.78
C VAL A 481 -11.61 10.64 32.12
N LYS A 482 -10.70 9.83 31.58
CA LYS A 482 -9.24 9.94 31.75
C LYS A 482 -8.56 10.00 30.38
N ASP A 483 -8.67 11.12 29.70
CA ASP A 483 -8.07 11.25 28.38
C ASP A 483 -6.54 11.32 28.47
N LEU A 484 -5.88 10.80 27.45
CA LEU A 484 -4.44 10.59 27.40
C LEU A 484 -3.86 11.16 26.12
N ASP A 485 -2.75 11.89 26.24
CA ASP A 485 -1.90 12.34 25.15
C ASP A 485 -0.74 11.35 24.97
N LEU A 486 -0.62 10.79 23.76
CA LEU A 486 0.31 9.72 23.40
C LEU A 486 1.24 10.20 22.29
N LYS A 487 2.54 10.21 22.59
CA LYS A 487 3.59 10.63 21.64
C LYS A 487 4.53 9.50 21.34
N ASP A 488 4.50 9.06 20.10
CA ASP A 488 5.22 7.88 19.65
C ASP A 488 6.20 8.22 18.52
N LYS A 489 7.39 7.63 18.61
CA LYS A 489 8.40 7.72 17.55
C LYS A 489 9.03 6.37 17.25
N ARG A 490 9.42 6.22 15.98
CA ARG A 490 10.17 5.07 15.48
C ARG A 490 11.20 5.52 14.45
N ASP A 491 12.45 5.17 14.66
CA ASP A 491 13.57 5.46 13.76
C ASP A 491 14.21 4.15 13.30
N ILE A 492 14.41 3.98 12.01
CA ILE A 492 14.98 2.77 11.40
C ILE A 492 16.19 3.19 10.58
N LEU A 493 17.34 2.59 10.85
CA LEU A 493 18.54 2.69 10.01
C LEU A 493 18.91 1.30 9.52
N LYS A 494 18.97 1.09 8.20
CA LYS A 494 19.29 -0.19 7.59
C LYS A 494 20.46 -0.06 6.64
N LEU A 495 21.48 -0.89 6.84
CA LEU A 495 22.60 -1.10 5.94
C LEU A 495 22.40 -2.44 5.23
N MET A 496 22.60 -2.47 3.92
CA MET A 496 22.44 -3.67 3.09
C MET A 496 23.68 -3.87 2.21
N ILE A 497 24.19 -5.09 2.17
CA ILE A 497 25.22 -5.51 1.22
C ILE A 497 24.65 -6.66 0.43
N SER A 498 24.54 -6.50 -0.88
CA SER A 498 23.96 -7.50 -1.76
C SER A 498 24.94 -7.95 -2.84
N TYR A 499 24.86 -9.24 -3.18
CA TYR A 499 25.57 -9.86 -4.29
C TYR A 499 24.58 -10.59 -5.19
N ALA A 500 24.62 -10.29 -6.49
CA ALA A 500 23.77 -10.88 -7.52
C ALA A 500 24.61 -11.80 -8.43
N PRO A 501 24.75 -13.10 -8.11
CA PRO A 501 25.52 -14.03 -8.95
C PRO A 501 24.93 -14.21 -10.36
N SER A 502 23.65 -13.90 -10.55
CA SER A 502 22.97 -13.91 -11.84
C SER A 502 21.90 -12.82 -11.88
N SER A 503 21.25 -12.65 -13.03
CA SER A 503 20.09 -11.74 -13.16
C SER A 503 18.86 -12.21 -12.37
N ALA A 504 18.80 -13.49 -12.00
CA ALA A 504 17.67 -14.09 -11.30
C ALA A 504 17.87 -14.19 -9.79
N TRP A 505 19.11 -14.36 -9.32
CA TRP A 505 19.40 -14.59 -7.89
C TRP A 505 20.15 -13.43 -7.27
N LYS A 506 19.76 -13.06 -6.06
CA LYS A 506 20.43 -12.06 -5.20
C LYS A 506 20.51 -12.57 -3.77
N ILE A 507 21.68 -12.44 -3.14
CA ILE A 507 21.88 -12.72 -1.72
C ILE A 507 22.23 -11.40 -1.05
N SER A 508 21.61 -11.10 0.10
CA SER A 508 21.83 -9.86 0.83
C SER A 508 22.08 -10.13 2.31
N ILE A 509 23.04 -9.42 2.88
CA ILE A 509 23.24 -9.32 4.34
C ILE A 509 22.77 -7.93 4.75
N ASN A 510 21.86 -7.86 5.71
CA ASN A 510 21.35 -6.60 6.21
C ASN A 510 21.63 -6.45 7.70
N PHE A 511 21.94 -5.22 8.09
CA PHE A 511 22.05 -4.79 9.47
C PHE A 511 21.04 -3.66 9.68
N GLU A 512 20.08 -3.85 10.57
CA GLU A 512 19.03 -2.89 10.84
C GLU A 512 19.07 -2.51 12.32
N LYS A 513 18.96 -1.21 12.60
CA LYS A 513 18.83 -0.66 13.94
C LYS A 513 17.52 0.09 14.01
N ILE A 514 16.63 -0.34 14.90
CA ILE A 514 15.31 0.23 15.13
C ILE A 514 15.30 0.84 16.52
N HIS A 515 15.07 2.14 16.61
CA HIS A 515 14.82 2.82 17.87
C HIS A 515 13.33 3.13 17.98
N ARG A 516 12.69 2.64 19.05
CA ARG A 516 11.28 2.88 19.34
C ARG A 516 11.15 3.55 20.70
N SER A 517 10.34 4.58 20.80
CA SER A 517 9.99 5.16 22.11
C SER A 517 8.60 5.76 22.10
N GLY A 518 8.00 5.86 23.28
CA GLY A 518 6.68 6.45 23.47
C GLY A 518 6.61 7.21 24.79
N LYS A 519 5.75 8.21 24.84
CA LYS A 519 5.37 8.95 26.04
C LYS A 519 3.85 8.95 26.16
N MET A 520 3.35 8.86 27.39
CA MET A 520 1.94 8.95 27.71
C MET A 520 1.76 9.97 28.83
N ILE A 521 0.87 10.93 28.62
CA ILE A 521 0.62 12.07 29.51
C ILE A 521 -0.88 12.11 29.80
N GLY A 522 -1.27 12.24 31.07
CA GLY A 522 -2.68 12.40 31.43
C GLY A 522 -3.18 13.81 31.12
N ILE A 523 -4.25 13.92 30.33
CA ILE A 523 -4.90 15.21 30.03
C ILE A 523 -5.82 15.60 31.20
N ASP A 524 -6.70 14.67 31.61
CA ASP A 524 -7.57 14.86 32.79
C ASP A 524 -6.88 14.42 34.10
N GLN A 525 -5.69 13.83 34.00
CA GLN A 525 -4.87 13.40 35.14
C GLN A 525 -3.44 13.96 35.00
N PRO A 526 -3.22 15.27 35.25
CA PRO A 526 -1.95 15.93 34.92
C PRO A 526 -0.71 15.36 35.63
N ASP A 527 -0.90 14.69 36.76
CA ASP A 527 0.18 14.05 37.52
C ASP A 527 0.64 12.73 36.90
N PHE A 528 -0.12 12.17 35.95
CA PHE A 528 0.24 10.93 35.29
C PHE A 528 1.22 11.16 34.14
N PHE A 529 2.35 10.45 34.18
CA PHE A 529 3.36 10.42 33.13
C PHE A 529 4.00 9.03 33.04
N ALA A 530 4.08 8.48 31.84
CA ALA A 530 4.84 7.26 31.54
C ALA A 530 5.69 7.42 30.28
N GLN A 531 6.87 6.80 30.27
CA GLN A 531 7.76 6.81 29.11
C GLN A 531 8.54 5.50 29.03
N ALA A 532 8.65 4.97 27.81
CA ALA A 532 9.52 3.84 27.52
C ALA A 532 10.31 4.07 26.23
N SER A 533 11.45 3.39 26.11
CA SER A 533 12.23 3.34 24.88
C SER A 533 12.98 2.02 24.78
N ASP A 534 13.29 1.59 23.57
CA ASP A 534 14.08 0.40 23.30
C ASP A 534 14.87 0.59 22.00
N THR A 535 15.94 -0.18 21.86
CA THR A 535 16.70 -0.29 20.62
C THR A 535 16.79 -1.74 20.24
N GLU A 536 16.25 -2.07 19.08
CA GLU A 536 16.32 -3.38 18.46
C GLU A 536 17.40 -3.36 17.38
N THR A 537 18.26 -4.38 17.38
CA THR A 537 19.25 -4.60 16.32
C THR A 537 18.97 -5.92 15.63
N ARG A 538 18.79 -5.89 14.31
CA ARG A 538 18.55 -7.07 13.49
C ARG A 538 19.71 -7.30 12.53
N THR A 539 20.16 -8.55 12.44
CA THR A 539 21.06 -9.02 11.40
C THR A 539 20.34 -10.09 10.59
N SER A 540 20.22 -9.89 9.28
CA SER A 540 19.49 -10.81 8.40
C SER A 540 20.31 -11.25 7.21
N VAL A 541 20.17 -12.51 6.81
CA VAL A 541 20.63 -13.02 5.51
C VAL A 541 19.40 -13.35 4.68
N ILE A 542 19.30 -12.76 3.48
CA ILE A 542 18.14 -12.89 2.59
C ILE A 542 18.60 -13.41 1.24
N ALA A 543 17.93 -14.44 0.73
CA ALA A 543 18.03 -14.90 -0.65
C ALA A 543 16.76 -14.49 -1.41
N SER A 544 16.93 -13.81 -2.53
CA SER A 544 15.85 -13.33 -3.40
C SER A 544 15.96 -13.94 -4.79
N TYR A 545 14.80 -14.32 -5.35
CA TYR A 545 14.64 -14.78 -6.72
C TYR A 545 13.76 -13.79 -7.50
N ARG A 546 14.25 -13.36 -8.66
CA ARG A 546 13.56 -12.47 -9.60
C ARG A 546 12.87 -13.26 -10.69
N TYR A 547 11.57 -13.05 -10.84
CA TYR A 547 10.73 -13.60 -11.91
C TYR A 547 10.81 -12.83 -13.21
#